data_AF-A0A3N5Z1T1-F1
#
_entry.id   AF-A0A3N5Z1T1-F1
#
_cell.length_a   1.000
_cell.length_b   1.000
_cell.length_c   1.000
_cell.angle_alpha   90.00
_cell.angle_beta   90.00
_cell.angle_gamma   90.00
#
_symmetry.space_group_name_H-M   'P 1'
#
loop_
_entity.id
_entity.type
_entity.pdbx_description
1 polymer ?
#
loop_
_entity_poly.entity_id
_entity_poly.type
_entity_poly.pdbx_seq_one_letter_code
_entity_poly.pdbx_strand_id
1 'polypeptide(L)' 'MQTTHSMIKELSPAKINLFLQVTGRRPDGYHELNTLMCGITLFDTIFFDFRTSGLSVQCTHPEVPEDNTNLVW' A
#
# COMPACT_ATOMS: atom_id res chain seq x y z
N MET A 1 -6.87 -31.19 -10.47
CA MET A 1 -6.04 -30.52 -11.50
C MET A 1 -5.39 -29.35 -10.80
N GLN A 2 -4.09 -29.42 -10.51
CA GLN A 2 -3.34 -28.32 -9.89
C GLN A 2 -3.09 -27.27 -10.97
N THR A 3 -3.83 -26.15 -10.95
CA THR A 3 -3.43 -24.96 -11.68
C THR A 3 -2.17 -24.42 -11.00
N THR A 4 -1.04 -24.49 -11.70
CA THR A 4 0.19 -23.79 -11.35
C THR A 4 -0.07 -22.29 -11.51
N HIS A 5 -0.61 -21.64 -10.48
CA HIS A 5 -0.63 -20.19 -10.41
C HIS A 5 0.79 -19.73 -10.07
N SER A 6 1.48 -19.15 -11.04
CA SER A 6 2.77 -18.51 -10.79
C SER A 6 2.55 -17.32 -9.87
N MET A 7 3.21 -17.35 -8.71
CA MET A 7 3.26 -16.22 -7.78
C MET A 7 3.82 -14.99 -8.51
N ILE A 8 3.07 -13.88 -8.51
CA ILE A 8 3.55 -12.61 -9.06
C ILE A 8 4.28 -11.86 -7.95
N LYS A 9 5.47 -11.34 -8.27
CA LYS A 9 6.26 -10.49 -7.36
C LYS A 9 6.28 -9.08 -7.93
N GLU A 10 5.83 -8.12 -7.14
CA GLU A 10 5.90 -6.68 -7.47
C GLU A 10 6.69 -5.92 -6.41
N LEU A 11 7.27 -4.79 -6.83
CA LEU A 11 7.88 -3.84 -5.91
C LEU A 11 6.89 -2.70 -5.64
N SER A 12 6.79 -2.28 -4.38
CA SER A 12 5.99 -1.12 -3.96
C SER A 12 6.94 -0.01 -3.48
N PRO A 13 7.34 0.92 -4.37
CA PRO A 13 8.28 1.97 -4.01
C PRO A 13 7.73 2.93 -2.97
N ALA A 14 8.56 3.23 -1.97
CA ALA A 14 8.29 4.30 -1.03
C ALA A 14 8.44 5.65 -1.74
N LYS A 15 7.79 6.66 -1.16
CA LYS A 15 7.92 8.05 -1.56
C LYS A 15 8.30 8.92 -0.37
N ILE A 16 8.94 10.04 -0.66
CA ILE A 16 9.08 11.16 0.26
C ILE A 16 8.38 12.38 -0.31
N ASN A 17 7.95 13.29 0.57
CA ASN A 17 7.53 14.63 0.16
C ASN A 17 8.76 15.54 0.32
N LEU A 18 9.28 16.10 -0.78
CA LEU A 18 10.46 16.99 -0.73
C LEU A 18 10.14 18.34 -0.07
N PHE A 19 8.89 18.76 -0.19
CA PHE A 19 8.28 19.77 0.66
C PHE A 19 6.81 19.39 0.87
N LEU A 20 6.21 19.87 1.96
CA LEU A 20 4.79 19.73 2.23
C LEU A 20 4.28 21.03 2.87
N GLN A 21 3.31 21.65 2.23
CA GLN A 21 2.63 22.83 2.71
C GLN A 21 1.13 22.55 2.83
N VAL A 22 0.57 22.77 4.01
CA VAL A 22 -0.87 22.75 4.24
C VAL A 22 -1.42 24.13 3.91
N THR A 23 -2.32 24.23 2.93
CA THR A 23 -2.85 25.51 2.45
C THR A 23 -4.25 25.84 2.99
N GLY A 24 -4.95 24.85 3.53
CA GLY A 24 -6.25 25.05 4.17
C GLY A 24 -6.87 23.75 4.65
N ARG A 25 -7.97 23.87 5.41
CA ARG A 25 -8.81 22.73 5.81
C ARG A 25 -10.16 22.82 5.12
N ARG A 26 -10.58 21.71 4.53
CA ARG A 26 -11.83 21.56 3.80
C ARG A 26 -12.99 21.25 4.77
N PRO A 27 -14.24 21.54 4.38
CA PRO A 27 -15.42 21.20 5.18
C PRO A 27 -15.61 19.68 5.43
N ASP A 28 -15.06 18.83 4.55
CA ASP A 28 -15.08 17.36 4.68
C ASP A 28 -14.03 16.80 5.66
N GLY A 29 -13.24 17.67 6.30
CA GLY A 29 -12.24 17.29 7.29
C GLY A 29 -10.83 17.06 6.73
N TYR A 30 -10.67 17.04 5.40
CA TYR A 30 -9.35 16.93 4.75
C TYR A 30 -8.62 18.27 4.67
N HIS A 31 -7.34 18.25 4.30
CA HIS A 31 -6.52 19.44 4.09
C HIS A 31 -6.19 19.61 2.60
N GLU A 32 -6.22 20.86 2.14
CA GLU A 32 -5.59 21.22 0.88
C GLU A 32 -4.06 21.23 1.07
N LEU A 33 -3.34 20.58 0.17
CA LEU A 33 -1.89 20.41 0.24
C LEU A 33 -1.21 20.90 -1.04
N ASN A 34 -0.09 21.60 -0.87
CA ASN A 34 0.89 21.83 -1.92
C ASN A 34 2.16 21.05 -1.56
N THR A 35 2.55 20.08 -2.38
CA THR A 35 3.65 19.14 -2.07
C THR A 35 4.30 18.65 -3.36
N LEU A 36 5.58 18.31 -3.29
CA LEU A 36 6.26 17.56 -4.36
C LEU A 36 6.62 16.17 -3.86
N MET A 37 6.00 15.15 -4.45
CA MET A 37 6.28 13.75 -4.14
C MET A 37 7.44 13.25 -5.01
N CYS A 38 8.36 12.53 -4.39
CA CYS A 38 9.50 11.90 -5.05
C CYS A 38 9.56 10.43 -4.66
N GLY A 39 9.53 9.54 -5.66
CA GLY A 39 9.79 8.11 -5.43
C GLY A 39 11.26 7.88 -5.09
N ILE A 40 11.52 6.93 -4.19
CA ILE A 40 12.88 6.55 -3.79
C ILE A 40 13.11 5.05 -4.01
N THR A 41 14.36 4.61 -3.85
CA THR A 41 14.75 3.20 -4.06
C THR A 41 14.47 2.30 -2.85
N LEU A 42 13.91 2.84 -1.76
CA LEU A 42 13.34 2.03 -0.69
C LEU A 42 11.97 1.52 -1.15
N PHE A 43 11.70 0.22 -1.00
CA PHE A 43 10.45 -0.38 -1.44
C PHE A 43 10.10 -1.59 -0.58
N ASP A 44 8.80 -1.88 -0.49
CA ASP A 44 8.31 -3.18 -0.06
C ASP A 44 8.28 -4.14 -1.25
N THR A 45 8.28 -5.45 -0.95
CA THR A 45 8.04 -6.49 -1.94
C THR A 45 6.67 -7.11 -1.67
N ILE A 46 5.81 -7.15 -2.67
CA ILE A 46 4.48 -7.74 -2.57
C ILE A 46 4.45 -9.02 -3.41
N PHE A 47 3.96 -10.10 -2.81
CA PHE A 47 3.73 -11.37 -3.48
C PHE A 47 2.23 -11.60 -3.63
N PHE A 48 1.80 -11.89 -4.85
CA PHE A 48 0.41 -12.21 -5.17
C PHE A 48 0.28 -13.68 -5.54
N ASP A 49 -0.60 -14.36 -4.82
CA ASP A 49 -1.09 -15.69 -5.16
C ASP A 49 -2.59 -15.60 -5.46
N PHE A 50 -3.00 -16.00 -6.66
CA PHE A 50 -4.36 -15.84 -7.14
C PHE A 50 -5.21 -17.05 -6.78
N ARG A 51 -6.36 -16.80 -6.17
CA ARG A 51 -7.36 -17.82 -5.80
C ARG A 51 -8.73 -17.51 -6.39
N THR A 52 -9.61 -18.49 -6.37
CA THR A 52 -10.96 -18.38 -6.95
C THR A 52 -11.92 -17.50 -6.15
N SER A 53 -11.67 -17.26 -4.85
CA SER A 53 -12.50 -16.37 -4.01
C SER A 53 -11.79 -15.94 -2.72
N GLY A 54 -12.20 -14.81 -2.17
CA GLY A 54 -11.72 -14.27 -0.89
C GLY A 54 -10.45 -13.43 -1.00
N LEU A 55 -10.17 -12.66 0.06
CA LEU A 55 -8.94 -11.88 0.27
C LEU A 55 -8.29 -12.33 1.60
N SER A 56 -6.96 -12.32 1.64
CA SER A 56 -6.13 -12.69 2.79
C SER A 56 -4.83 -11.95 2.59
N VAL A 57 -4.34 -11.38 3.67
CA VAL A 57 -3.14 -10.56 3.67
C VAL A 57 -2.21 -11.18 4.69
N GLN A 58 -0.93 -11.25 4.36
CA GLN A 58 0.11 -11.66 5.28
C GLN A 58 1.23 -10.63 5.23
N CYS A 59 1.75 -10.25 6.39
CA CYS A 59 2.81 -9.27 6.53
C CYS A 59 3.78 -9.73 7.61
N THR A 60 5.08 -9.62 7.32
CA THR A 60 6.12 -9.98 8.30
C THR A 60 6.21 -8.98 9.45
N HIS A 61 5.64 -7.78 9.31
CA HIS A 61 5.66 -6.75 10.34
C HIS A 61 4.49 -6.95 11.32
N PRO A 62 4.75 -7.14 12.63
CA PRO A 62 3.73 -7.53 13.60
C PRO A 62 2.64 -6.48 13.84
N GLU A 63 2.91 -5.21 13.52
CA GLU A 63 1.92 -4.13 13.66
C GLU A 63 0.99 -3.97 12.44
N VAL A 64 1.22 -4.72 11.36
CA VAL A 64 0.36 -4.69 10.18
C VAL A 64 -0.71 -5.77 10.35
N PRO A 65 -2.00 -5.42 10.47
CA PRO A 65 -3.05 -6.42 10.66
C PRO A 65 -3.12 -7.37 9.47
N GLU A 66 -3.38 -8.65 9.71
CA GLU A 66 -3.59 -9.66 8.65
C GLU A 66 -5.09 -10.00 8.45
N ASP A 67 -5.96 -9.31 9.17
CA ASP A 67 -7.42 -9.44 9.11
C ASP A 67 -8.06 -8.24 8.39
N ASN A 68 -9.39 -8.15 8.46
CA ASN A 68 -10.21 -7.11 7.81
C ASN A 68 -10.01 -5.68 8.36
N THR A 69 -9.13 -5.48 9.34
CA THR A 69 -8.72 -4.15 9.80
C THR A 69 -7.52 -3.59 9.02
N ASN A 70 -6.89 -4.39 8.16
CA ASN A 70 -5.85 -3.90 7.24
C ASN A 70 -6.44 -2.93 6.21
N LEU A 71 -5.73 -1.84 5.92
CA LEU A 71 -6.16 -0.79 5.00
C LEU A 71 -6.23 -1.21 3.52
N VAL A 72 -5.74 -2.41 3.17
CA VAL A 72 -5.83 -2.96 1.81
C VAL A 72 -7.18 -3.62 1.50
N TRP A 73 -8.04 -3.83 2.51
CA TRP A 73 -9.38 -4.41 2.33
C TRP A 73 -10.36 -3.50 1.59
#